data_AF-A0A109FK22-F1
#
_entry.id   AF-A0A109FK22-F1
#
_cell.length_a   1.000
_cell.length_b   1.000
_cell.length_c   1.000
_cell.angle_alpha   90.00
_cell.angle_beta   90.00
_cell.angle_gamma   90.00
#
_symmetry.space_group_name_H-M   'P 1'
#
loop_
_entity.id
_entity.type
_entity.pdbx_description
1 polymer ?
#
loop_
_entity_poly.entity_id
_entity_poly.type
_entity_poly.pdbx_seq_one_letter_code
_entity_poly.pdbx_strand_id
1 'polypeptide(L)'
;MIDPSQLPTPVVRTPIAQLEAAAAASGGDPNTLSFGAITQHNASGLTQRRKISIPPHRMTPLKRDWIKIYTPLVEECGLQVRMNVAKRQVEMKTSKHTPHPSALTRASDFLGAYCLGFAVEDAIAMLRLEELYIESFEIKDVKTLHGDHLSRAIGRLAGHEGKTRFVIENASRTRIVLADTKIHILGTFSNIKVARDSISALILGSPAGKVMGNLRIYASRQRSRM
;
A
#
# COMPACT_ATOMS: atom_id res chain seq x y z
N MET A 1 -19.82 -15.86 35.37
CA MET A 1 -21.12 -16.43 34.95
C MET A 1 -21.50 -15.78 33.65
N ILE A 2 -21.54 -16.52 32.56
CA ILE A 2 -21.91 -16.02 31.23
C ILE A 2 -23.44 -16.09 31.13
N ASP A 3 -24.05 -15.00 30.68
CA ASP A 3 -25.51 -14.82 30.57
C ASP A 3 -26.11 -15.80 29.54
N PRO A 4 -27.05 -16.68 29.93
CA PRO A 4 -27.58 -17.74 29.06
C PRO A 4 -28.43 -17.23 27.88
N SER A 5 -28.68 -15.93 27.78
CA SER A 5 -29.43 -15.28 26.69
C SER A 5 -28.62 -14.98 25.41
N GLN A 6 -27.29 -15.11 25.45
CA GLN A 6 -26.40 -14.79 24.31
C GLN A 6 -25.90 -16.00 23.50
N LEU A 7 -26.42 -17.20 23.76
CA LEU A 7 -26.16 -18.36 22.91
C LEU A 7 -26.97 -18.24 21.61
N PRO A 8 -26.40 -18.55 20.43
CA PRO A 8 -27.18 -18.65 19.21
C PRO A 8 -28.26 -19.72 19.41
N THR A 9 -29.51 -19.31 19.37
CA THR A 9 -30.66 -20.20 19.56
C THR A 9 -30.63 -21.32 18.52
N PRO A 10 -31.02 -22.55 18.88
CA PRO A 10 -31.25 -23.60 17.89
C PRO A 10 -32.34 -23.10 16.93
N VAL A 11 -32.16 -23.36 15.64
CA VAL A 11 -33.13 -23.03 14.59
C VAL A 11 -34.49 -23.59 14.98
N VAL A 12 -35.37 -22.73 15.48
CA VAL A 12 -36.75 -23.08 15.78
C VAL A 12 -37.41 -23.34 14.44
N ARG A 13 -37.72 -24.62 14.17
CA ARG A 13 -38.54 -25.00 13.02
C ARG A 13 -39.92 -24.39 13.26
N THR A 14 -40.27 -23.35 12.53
CA THR A 14 -41.62 -22.81 12.54
C THR A 14 -42.61 -23.91 12.11
N PRO A 15 -43.74 -24.08 12.83
CA PRO A 15 -44.77 -25.03 12.43
C PRO A 15 -45.32 -24.71 11.05
N ILE A 16 -45.59 -25.74 10.24
CA ILE A 16 -46.10 -25.63 8.86
C ILE A 16 -47.36 -24.74 8.78
N ALA A 17 -48.20 -24.75 9.81
CA ALA A 17 -49.40 -23.92 9.90
C ALA A 17 -49.14 -22.40 9.85
N GLN A 18 -47.97 -21.93 10.28
CA GLN A 18 -47.60 -20.50 10.21
C GLN A 18 -47.04 -20.11 8.84
N LEU A 19 -46.58 -21.07 8.03
CA LEU A 19 -46.15 -20.85 6.65
C LEU A 19 -47.33 -20.72 5.68
N GLU A 20 -48.41 -21.48 5.91
CA GLU A 20 -49.65 -21.39 5.09
C GLU A 20 -50.36 -20.05 5.26
N ALA A 21 -50.38 -19.48 6.47
CA ALA A 21 -51.00 -18.18 6.72
C ALA A 21 -50.26 -17.01 6.03
N ALA A 22 -48.94 -17.12 5.85
CA ALA A 22 -48.15 -16.12 5.14
C ALA A 22 -48.30 -16.21 3.60
N ALA A 23 -48.53 -17.41 3.06
CA ALA A 23 -48.78 -17.63 1.64
C ALA A 23 -50.14 -17.07 1.18
N ALA A 24 -51.15 -17.06 2.05
CA ALA A 24 -52.48 -16.53 1.74
C ALA A 24 -52.55 -15.00 1.62
N ALA A 25 -51.56 -14.26 2.16
CA ALA A 25 -51.53 -12.79 2.10
C ALA A 25 -51.01 -12.24 0.76
N SER A 26 -50.34 -13.07 -0.05
CA SER A 26 -49.91 -12.74 -1.41
C SER A 26 -50.80 -13.50 -2.40
N GLY A 27 -51.79 -12.84 -2.98
CA GLY A 27 -52.75 -13.42 -3.94
C GLY A 27 -52.13 -13.86 -5.27
N GLY A 28 -51.19 -14.82 -5.23
CA GLY A 28 -50.55 -15.45 -6.38
C GLY A 28 -50.78 -16.96 -6.37
N ASP A 29 -50.75 -17.56 -7.56
CA ASP A 29 -51.11 -18.95 -7.81
C ASP A 29 -50.41 -19.97 -6.89
N PRO A 30 -51.11 -21.01 -6.41
CA PRO A 30 -50.59 -21.99 -5.45
C PRO A 30 -49.46 -22.88 -6.00
N ASN A 31 -49.14 -22.77 -7.29
CA ASN A 31 -48.08 -23.54 -7.96
C ASN A 31 -46.87 -22.66 -8.36
N THR A 32 -46.84 -21.39 -7.94
CA THR A 32 -45.73 -20.49 -8.22
C THR A 32 -44.78 -20.46 -7.01
N LEU A 33 -43.59 -21.03 -7.17
CA LEU A 33 -42.55 -21.00 -6.15
C LEU A 33 -42.04 -19.55 -5.97
N SER A 34 -42.54 -18.86 -4.95
CA SER A 34 -42.05 -17.53 -4.55
C SER A 34 -40.78 -17.69 -3.72
N PHE A 35 -39.62 -17.54 -4.34
CA PHE A 35 -38.36 -17.39 -3.62
C PHE A 35 -38.21 -15.93 -3.21
N GLY A 36 -38.26 -15.64 -1.92
CA GLY A 36 -37.86 -14.34 -1.41
C GLY A 36 -36.45 -14.02 -1.90
N ALA A 37 -36.20 -12.78 -2.32
CA ALA A 37 -34.88 -12.36 -2.76
C ALA A 37 -33.86 -12.77 -1.68
N ILE A 38 -32.92 -13.63 -2.05
CA ILE A 38 -31.79 -13.95 -1.17
C ILE A 38 -31.16 -12.61 -0.84
N THR A 39 -31.29 -12.18 0.41
CA THR A 39 -30.42 -11.15 0.94
C THR A 39 -29.03 -11.75 0.76
N GLN A 40 -28.24 -11.21 -0.18
CA GLN A 40 -26.82 -11.46 -0.17
C GLN A 40 -26.33 -10.89 1.17
N HIS A 41 -26.43 -11.68 2.24
CA HIS A 41 -25.42 -11.67 3.26
C HIS A 41 -24.17 -12.00 2.48
N ASN A 42 -23.44 -10.97 2.04
CA ASN A 42 -22.11 -11.09 1.47
C ASN A 42 -21.43 -12.18 2.27
N ALA A 43 -21.34 -13.37 1.65
CA ALA A 43 -20.95 -14.57 2.33
C ALA A 43 -19.67 -14.20 3.06
N SER A 44 -19.67 -14.32 4.39
CA SER A 44 -18.53 -14.10 5.28
C SER A 44 -17.24 -14.22 4.49
N GLY A 45 -16.72 -13.07 4.03
CA GLY A 45 -15.76 -13.04 2.92
C GLY A 45 -14.62 -13.99 3.24
N LEU A 46 -14.31 -14.89 2.29
CA LEU A 46 -13.18 -15.81 2.39
C LEU A 46 -12.02 -15.07 3.03
N THR A 47 -11.63 -15.50 4.23
CA THR A 47 -10.65 -14.75 5.01
C THR A 47 -9.33 -14.71 4.24
N GLN A 48 -9.05 -13.55 3.67
CA GLN A 48 -7.92 -13.37 2.79
C GLN A 48 -6.67 -13.22 3.65
N ARG A 49 -5.66 -14.03 3.32
CA ARG A 49 -4.35 -14.02 3.99
C ARG A 49 -3.31 -13.60 2.98
N ARG A 50 -2.40 -12.72 3.40
CA ARG A 50 -1.26 -12.32 2.59
C ARG A 50 0.01 -12.42 3.43
N LYS A 51 1.08 -12.87 2.79
CA LYS A 51 2.38 -13.03 3.42
C LYS A 51 3.40 -12.24 2.63
N ILE A 52 4.24 -11.49 3.33
CA ILE A 52 5.25 -10.63 2.73
C ILE A 52 6.59 -11.04 3.32
N SER A 53 7.52 -11.42 2.44
CA SER A 53 8.89 -11.75 2.81
C SER A 53 9.68 -10.46 3.03
N ILE A 54 10.45 -10.40 4.11
CA ILE A 54 11.22 -9.21 4.47
C ILE A 54 12.71 -9.46 4.26
N PRO A 55 13.41 -8.57 3.54
CA PRO A 55 14.85 -8.69 3.32
C PRO A 55 15.64 -8.78 4.63
N PRO A 56 16.72 -9.58 4.71
CA PRO A 56 17.50 -9.75 5.93
C PRO A 56 18.02 -8.43 6.53
N HIS A 57 18.50 -7.51 5.69
CA HIS A 57 19.01 -6.20 6.13
C HIS A 57 17.91 -5.27 6.68
N ARG A 58 16.62 -5.56 6.45
CA ARG A 58 15.48 -4.81 7.02
C ARG A 58 14.92 -5.43 8.29
N MET A 59 15.41 -6.59 8.72
CA MET A 59 14.82 -7.30 9.85
C MET A 59 15.12 -6.64 11.20
N THR A 60 16.32 -6.07 11.37
CA THR A 60 16.69 -5.28 12.54
C THR A 60 15.84 -4.00 12.68
N PRO A 61 15.72 -3.13 11.67
CA PRO A 61 14.88 -1.94 11.78
C PRO A 61 13.39 -2.29 11.91
N LEU A 62 12.93 -3.41 11.31
CA LEU A 62 11.54 -3.85 11.47
C LEU A 62 11.19 -4.13 12.93
N LYS A 63 12.06 -4.83 13.66
CA LYS A 63 11.83 -5.11 15.08
C LYS A 63 11.79 -3.84 15.93
N ARG A 64 12.66 -2.86 15.63
CA ARG A 64 12.71 -1.57 16.33
C ARG A 64 11.46 -0.74 16.07
N ASP A 65 11.04 -0.66 14.82
CA ASP A 65 9.94 0.21 14.40
C ASP A 65 8.59 -0.54 14.34
N TRP A 66 8.52 -1.77 14.87
CA TRP A 66 7.36 -2.67 14.74
C TRP A 66 6.07 -2.03 15.25
N ILE A 67 6.13 -1.34 16.40
CA ILE A 67 4.96 -0.67 16.99
C ILE A 67 4.40 0.37 16.01
N LYS A 68 5.27 1.17 15.39
CA LYS A 68 4.88 2.20 14.41
C LYS A 68 4.26 1.61 13.14
N ILE A 69 4.61 0.37 12.78
CA ILE A 69 4.10 -0.35 11.60
C ILE A 69 2.79 -1.07 11.93
N TYR A 70 2.73 -1.71 13.09
CA TYR A 70 1.59 -2.48 13.58
C TYR A 70 0.37 -1.60 13.84
N THR A 71 0.55 -0.46 14.53
CA THR A 71 -0.55 0.44 14.93
C THR A 71 -1.43 0.87 13.76
N PRO A 72 -0.90 1.48 12.67
CA PRO A 72 -1.74 1.91 11.55
C PRO A 72 -2.40 0.73 10.81
N LEU A 73 -1.75 -0.44 10.76
CA LEU A 73 -2.33 -1.63 10.12
C LEU A 73 -3.54 -2.19 10.88
N VAL A 74 -3.55 -2.08 12.20
CA VAL A 74 -4.68 -2.56 13.03
C VAL A 74 -5.75 -1.48 13.15
N GLU A 75 -5.36 -0.24 13.43
CA GLU A 75 -6.31 0.85 13.70
C GLU A 75 -6.96 1.41 12.43
N GLU A 76 -6.19 1.72 11.39
CA GLU A 76 -6.75 2.30 10.16
C GLU A 76 -7.35 1.22 9.24
N CYS A 77 -6.74 0.02 9.18
CA CYS A 77 -7.14 -1.05 8.25
C CYS A 77 -7.93 -2.21 8.89
N GLY A 78 -7.95 -2.34 10.23
CA GLY A 78 -8.68 -3.42 10.91
C GLY A 78 -8.13 -4.82 10.60
N LEU A 79 -6.84 -4.95 10.27
CA LEU A 79 -6.22 -6.21 9.87
C LEU A 79 -5.59 -6.95 11.06
N GLN A 80 -5.63 -8.28 11.04
CA GLN A 80 -4.85 -9.10 11.97
C GLN A 80 -3.45 -9.29 11.41
N VAL A 81 -2.43 -8.79 12.11
CA VAL A 81 -1.03 -8.82 11.67
C VAL A 81 -0.20 -9.63 12.64
N ARG A 82 0.65 -10.51 12.11
CA ARG A 82 1.66 -11.26 12.87
C ARG A 82 3.02 -11.22 12.19
N MET A 83 4.07 -11.14 12.99
CA MET A 83 5.44 -11.24 12.52
C MET A 83 5.98 -12.65 12.80
N ASN A 84 6.36 -13.37 11.76
CA ASN A 84 7.07 -14.64 11.88
C ASN A 84 8.57 -14.39 11.73
N VAL A 85 9.29 -14.33 12.86
CA VAL A 85 10.73 -14.06 12.89
C VAL A 85 11.54 -15.18 12.26
N ALA A 86 11.16 -16.44 12.46
CA ALA A 86 11.89 -17.61 11.94
C ALA A 86 11.84 -17.66 10.40
N LYS A 87 10.66 -17.40 9.82
CA LYS A 87 10.48 -17.36 8.36
C LYS A 87 10.78 -16.00 7.74
N ARG A 88 11.09 -14.96 8.55
CA ARG A 88 11.29 -13.57 8.12
C ARG A 88 10.12 -13.05 7.27
N GLN A 89 8.90 -13.35 7.72
CA GLN A 89 7.67 -13.00 7.01
C GLN A 89 6.72 -12.24 7.92
N VAL A 90 6.06 -11.21 7.38
CA VAL A 90 4.89 -10.61 8.01
C VAL A 90 3.65 -11.20 7.35
N GLU A 91 2.77 -11.74 8.18
CA GLU A 91 1.52 -12.31 7.72
C GLU A 91 0.36 -11.43 8.18
N MET A 92 -0.53 -11.12 7.26
CA MET A 92 -1.70 -10.28 7.47
C MET A 92 -2.94 -11.04 7.04
N LYS A 93 -4.04 -10.84 7.78
CA LYS A 93 -5.29 -11.55 7.62
C LYS A 93 -6.44 -10.57 7.79
N THR A 94 -7.44 -10.64 6.91
CA THR A 94 -8.67 -9.84 7.05
C THR A 94 -9.50 -10.30 8.26
N SER A 95 -10.14 -9.33 8.92
CA SER A 95 -10.99 -9.57 10.09
C SER A 95 -12.41 -9.05 9.86
N LYS A 96 -13.32 -9.31 10.80
CA LYS A 96 -14.69 -8.75 10.75
C LYS A 96 -14.71 -7.22 10.84
N HIS A 97 -13.63 -6.61 11.32
CA HIS A 97 -13.48 -5.17 11.50
C HIS A 97 -12.81 -4.49 10.30
N THR A 98 -12.44 -5.24 9.26
CA THR A 98 -11.83 -4.66 8.06
C THR A 98 -12.92 -3.95 7.24
N PRO A 99 -12.82 -2.62 7.03
CA PRO A 99 -13.88 -1.84 6.38
C PRO A 99 -13.99 -2.13 4.88
N HIS A 100 -12.86 -2.37 4.20
CA HIS A 100 -12.81 -2.57 2.75
C HIS A 100 -11.88 -3.72 2.37
N PRO A 101 -12.21 -4.53 1.33
CA PRO A 101 -11.34 -5.61 0.85
C PRO A 101 -10.01 -5.09 0.28
N SER A 102 -9.98 -3.84 -0.21
CA SER A 102 -8.76 -3.18 -0.70
C SER A 102 -7.73 -2.88 0.40
N ALA A 103 -8.13 -2.88 1.67
CA ALA A 103 -7.24 -2.61 2.81
C ALA A 103 -6.08 -3.61 2.89
N LEU A 104 -6.31 -4.89 2.54
CA LEU A 104 -5.25 -5.89 2.54
C LEU A 104 -4.19 -5.61 1.46
N THR A 105 -4.63 -5.18 0.27
CA THR A 105 -3.73 -4.81 -0.82
C THR A 105 -2.89 -3.60 -0.43
N ARG A 106 -3.53 -2.54 0.09
CA ARG A 106 -2.85 -1.32 0.58
C ARG A 106 -1.85 -1.62 1.70
N ALA A 107 -2.24 -2.45 2.67
CA ALA A 107 -1.34 -2.93 3.72
C ALA A 107 -0.14 -3.69 3.14
N SER A 108 -0.35 -4.45 2.06
CA SER A 108 0.73 -5.16 1.40
C SER A 108 1.67 -4.25 0.63
N ASP A 109 1.16 -3.19 0.01
CA ASP A 109 1.96 -2.18 -0.68
C ASP A 109 2.75 -1.33 0.33
N PHE A 110 2.13 -0.98 1.47
CA PHE A 110 2.79 -0.32 2.61
C PHE A 110 4.01 -1.11 3.12
N LEU A 111 3.82 -2.40 3.40
CA LEU A 111 4.93 -3.27 3.81
C LEU A 111 5.94 -3.49 2.69
N GLY A 112 5.50 -3.53 1.43
CA GLY A 112 6.36 -3.53 0.25
C GLY A 112 7.28 -2.30 0.21
N ALA A 113 6.71 -1.11 0.38
CA ALA A 113 7.46 0.15 0.47
C ALA A 113 8.51 0.13 1.59
N TYR A 114 8.12 -0.33 2.77
CA TYR A 114 9.04 -0.47 3.88
C TYR A 114 10.18 -1.45 3.58
N CYS A 115 9.90 -2.55 2.87
CA CYS A 115 10.92 -3.51 2.45
C CYS A 115 11.91 -2.91 1.44
N LEU A 116 11.44 -2.02 0.56
CA LEU A 116 12.27 -1.29 -0.42
C LEU A 116 13.17 -0.22 0.23
N GLY A 117 12.98 0.07 1.51
CA GLY A 117 13.86 0.96 2.27
C GLY A 117 13.27 2.34 2.58
N PHE A 118 12.01 2.60 2.25
CA PHE A 118 11.33 3.83 2.64
C PHE A 118 11.21 3.96 4.17
N ALA A 119 11.14 5.20 4.65
CA ALA A 119 10.85 5.49 6.04
C ALA A 119 9.42 5.08 6.39
N VAL A 120 9.17 4.74 7.66
CA VAL A 120 7.84 4.31 8.13
C VAL A 120 6.82 5.43 7.92
N GLU A 121 7.20 6.68 8.21
CA GLU A 121 6.34 7.86 8.08
C GLU A 121 5.89 8.09 6.64
N ASP A 122 6.81 7.93 5.67
CA ASP A 122 6.50 8.05 4.25
C ASP A 122 5.64 6.88 3.75
N ALA A 123 5.88 5.67 4.25
CA ALA A 123 5.08 4.51 3.90
C ALA A 123 3.64 4.65 4.43
N ILE A 124 3.43 5.21 5.64
CA ILE A 124 2.08 5.46 6.20
C ILE A 124 1.25 6.34 5.26
N ALA A 125 1.87 7.25 4.51
CA ALA A 125 1.16 8.07 3.53
C ALA A 125 0.44 7.24 2.46
N MET A 126 0.94 6.04 2.12
CA MET A 126 0.27 5.14 1.17
C MET A 126 -0.97 4.46 1.76
N LEU A 127 -1.08 4.34 3.09
CA LEU A 127 -2.31 3.87 3.72
C LEU A 127 -3.40 4.95 3.68
N ARG A 128 -3.00 6.23 3.69
CA ARG A 128 -3.91 7.38 3.73
C ARG A 128 -4.37 7.84 2.35
N LEU A 129 -3.47 7.91 1.36
CA LEU A 129 -3.76 8.38 0.01
C LEU A 129 -3.62 7.25 -1.00
N GLU A 130 -4.65 7.00 -1.80
CA GLU A 130 -4.69 5.92 -2.80
C GLU A 130 -3.95 6.26 -4.10
N GLU A 131 -3.65 7.54 -4.34
CA GLU A 131 -2.96 8.01 -5.57
C GLU A 131 -1.43 7.96 -5.49
N LEU A 132 -0.88 7.42 -4.39
CA LEU A 132 0.56 7.25 -4.22
C LEU A 132 1.01 5.90 -4.82
N TYR A 133 2.00 5.96 -5.69
CA TYR A 133 2.57 4.81 -6.36
C TYR A 133 4.06 4.69 -6.06
N ILE A 134 4.61 3.49 -6.24
CA ILE A 134 6.04 3.22 -6.13
C ILE A 134 6.62 2.84 -7.49
N GLU A 135 7.44 3.75 -7.99
CA GLU A 135 8.35 3.63 -9.11
C GLU A 135 9.64 2.86 -8.82
N SER A 136 9.92 1.68 -9.37
CA SER A 136 11.26 1.06 -9.26
C SER A 136 11.94 0.95 -10.62
N PHE A 137 13.16 1.49 -10.75
CA PHE A 137 13.96 1.39 -11.98
C PHE A 137 15.44 1.17 -11.67
N GLU A 138 16.16 0.55 -12.60
CA GLU A 138 17.61 0.36 -12.51
C GLU A 138 18.34 1.42 -13.34
N ILE A 139 19.53 1.84 -12.89
CA ILE A 139 20.36 2.80 -13.64
C ILE A 139 20.70 2.26 -15.05
N LYS A 140 20.84 0.94 -15.18
CA LYS A 140 21.13 0.27 -16.45
C LYS A 140 20.02 0.42 -17.49
N ASP A 141 18.79 0.65 -17.07
CA ASP A 141 17.64 0.82 -17.99
C ASP A 141 17.73 2.15 -18.76
N VAL A 142 18.40 3.16 -18.18
CA VAL A 142 18.63 4.46 -18.83
C VAL A 142 19.91 4.44 -19.66
N LYS A 143 21.00 3.93 -19.08
CA LYS A 143 22.30 3.85 -19.74
C LYS A 143 23.11 2.71 -19.15
N THR A 144 23.67 1.88 -20.02
CA THR A 144 24.59 0.82 -19.63
C THR A 144 25.93 1.42 -19.17
N LEU A 145 26.06 1.57 -17.85
CA LEU A 145 27.26 2.10 -17.19
C LEU A 145 27.98 0.99 -16.43
N HIS A 146 29.31 1.03 -16.45
CA HIS A 146 30.17 0.03 -15.82
C HIS A 146 31.18 0.71 -14.88
N GLY A 147 31.53 0.02 -13.79
CA GLY A 147 32.59 0.42 -12.85
C GLY A 147 32.51 1.89 -12.40
N ASP A 148 33.57 2.65 -12.67
CA ASP A 148 33.73 4.04 -12.24
C ASP A 148 32.67 5.00 -12.81
N HIS A 149 32.11 4.69 -13.98
CA HIS A 149 31.05 5.51 -14.55
C HIS A 149 29.72 5.32 -13.80
N LEU A 150 29.47 4.10 -13.28
CA LEU A 150 28.29 3.81 -12.45
C LEU A 150 28.41 4.49 -11.09
N SER A 151 29.56 4.36 -10.42
CA SER A 151 29.80 5.01 -9.12
C SER A 151 29.75 6.54 -9.24
N ARG A 152 30.26 7.11 -10.34
CA ARG A 152 30.15 8.55 -10.64
C ARG A 152 28.70 8.98 -10.87
N ALA A 153 27.89 8.18 -11.60
CA ALA A 153 26.48 8.49 -11.83
C ALA A 153 25.69 8.48 -10.50
N ILE A 154 25.94 7.49 -9.64
CA ILE A 154 25.36 7.41 -8.29
C ILE A 154 25.79 8.62 -7.45
N GLY A 155 27.07 8.98 -7.48
CA GLY A 155 27.61 10.16 -6.78
C GLY A 155 26.96 11.48 -7.23
N ARG A 156 26.62 11.61 -8.52
CA ARG A 156 25.90 12.78 -9.05
C ARG A 156 24.43 12.82 -8.64
N LEU A 157 23.79 11.66 -8.52
CA LEU A 157 22.41 11.55 -8.06
C LEU A 157 22.28 11.88 -6.56
N ALA A 158 23.15 11.31 -5.73
CA ALA A 158 23.20 11.65 -4.32
C ALA A 158 23.60 13.14 -4.13
N GLY A 159 24.64 13.57 -4.84
CA GLY A 159 25.31 14.84 -4.58
C GLY A 159 26.03 14.82 -3.23
N HIS A 160 26.63 15.96 -2.85
CA HIS A 160 27.28 16.10 -1.55
C HIS A 160 26.25 15.90 -0.43
N GLU A 161 26.46 14.92 0.46
CA GLU A 161 25.57 14.59 1.59
C GLU A 161 24.10 14.35 1.20
N GLY A 162 23.81 13.92 -0.04
CA GLY A 162 22.42 13.73 -0.45
C GLY A 162 21.68 15.03 -0.81
N LYS A 163 22.37 16.19 -0.88
CA LYS A 163 21.74 17.50 -1.17
C LYS A 163 21.00 17.50 -2.50
N THR A 164 21.55 16.87 -3.53
CA THR A 164 20.91 16.82 -4.85
C THR A 164 19.65 15.96 -4.81
N ARG A 165 19.68 14.79 -4.16
CA ARG A 165 18.49 13.97 -3.93
C ARG A 165 17.43 14.75 -3.17
N PHE A 166 17.80 15.42 -2.08
CA PHE A 166 16.88 16.19 -1.24
C PHE A 166 16.20 17.35 -1.99
N VAL A 167 16.96 18.06 -2.84
CA VAL A 167 16.41 19.10 -3.71
C VAL A 167 15.39 18.51 -4.68
N ILE A 168 15.67 17.33 -5.24
CA ILE A 168 14.73 16.66 -6.13
C ILE A 168 13.46 16.26 -5.37
N GLU A 169 13.61 15.57 -4.25
CA GLU A 169 12.49 15.14 -3.39
C GLU A 169 11.57 16.29 -3.01
N ASN A 170 12.12 17.42 -2.58
CA ASN A 170 11.33 18.57 -2.16
C ASN A 170 10.64 19.27 -3.35
N ALA A 171 11.30 19.34 -4.50
CA ALA A 171 10.74 20.03 -5.66
C ALA A 171 9.65 19.21 -6.37
N SER A 172 9.79 17.88 -6.46
CA SER A 172 8.76 16.99 -7.02
C SER A 172 7.76 16.47 -5.98
N ARG A 173 7.95 16.74 -4.68
CA ARG A 173 7.15 16.16 -3.59
C ARG A 173 7.10 14.63 -3.68
N THR A 174 8.26 14.03 -3.90
CA THR A 174 8.44 12.58 -3.94
C THR A 174 9.42 12.15 -2.86
N ARG A 175 9.41 10.87 -2.52
CA ARG A 175 10.44 10.25 -1.66
C ARG A 175 11.28 9.34 -2.52
N ILE A 176 12.61 9.42 -2.39
CA ILE A 176 13.54 8.69 -3.25
C ILE A 176 14.47 7.87 -2.36
N VAL A 177 14.48 6.55 -2.57
CA VAL A 177 15.44 5.64 -1.96
C VAL A 177 16.41 5.19 -3.03
N LEU A 178 17.71 5.35 -2.73
CA LEU A 178 18.81 4.90 -3.56
C LEU A 178 19.37 3.61 -2.96
N ALA A 179 19.28 2.50 -3.72
CA ALA A 179 19.77 1.18 -3.36
C ALA A 179 20.78 0.70 -4.41
N ASP A 180 22.00 1.24 -4.35
CA ASP A 180 23.11 1.00 -5.28
C ASP A 180 22.71 1.20 -6.75
N THR A 181 22.29 0.13 -7.43
CA THR A 181 21.86 0.15 -8.83
C THR A 181 20.39 0.47 -9.01
N LYS A 182 19.56 0.20 -8.00
CA LYS A 182 18.10 0.37 -8.04
C LYS A 182 17.70 1.65 -7.34
N ILE A 183 16.75 2.34 -7.95
CA ILE A 183 16.20 3.59 -7.43
C ILE A 183 14.70 3.40 -7.29
N HIS A 184 14.20 3.69 -6.10
CA HIS A 184 12.79 3.63 -5.77
C HIS A 184 12.26 5.05 -5.56
N ILE A 185 11.19 5.42 -6.26
CA ILE A 185 10.52 6.71 -6.15
C ILE A 185 9.09 6.47 -5.66
N LEU A 186 8.69 7.15 -4.60
CA LEU A 186 7.32 7.14 -4.10
C LEU A 186 6.67 8.52 -4.34
N GLY A 187 5.46 8.52 -4.88
CA GLY A 187 4.68 9.74 -5.09
C GLY A 187 3.51 9.55 -6.06
N THR A 188 2.87 10.65 -6.46
CA THR A 188 1.84 10.64 -7.51
C THR A 188 2.48 10.41 -8.88
N PHE A 189 1.77 9.75 -9.79
CA PHE A 189 2.25 9.39 -11.13
C PHE A 189 2.89 10.57 -11.91
N SER A 190 2.25 11.75 -11.89
CA SER A 190 2.77 12.96 -12.55
C SER A 190 4.10 13.44 -11.97
N ASN A 191 4.23 13.37 -10.64
CA ASN A 191 5.42 13.80 -9.91
C ASN A 191 6.57 12.78 -10.07
N ILE A 192 6.23 11.49 -10.06
CA ILE A 192 7.17 10.40 -10.33
C ILE A 192 7.81 10.58 -11.70
N LYS A 193 7.03 10.92 -12.72
CA LYS A 193 7.55 11.17 -14.07
C LYS A 193 8.60 12.29 -14.09
N VAL A 194 8.30 13.42 -13.44
CA VAL A 194 9.23 14.56 -13.36
C VAL A 194 10.50 14.20 -12.60
N ALA A 195 10.38 13.45 -11.51
CA ALA A 195 11.51 12.95 -10.74
C ALA A 195 12.37 11.99 -11.59
N ARG A 196 11.74 11.04 -12.30
CA ARG A 196 12.43 10.11 -13.21
C ARG A 196 13.19 10.86 -14.30
N ASP A 197 12.55 11.81 -14.96
CA ASP A 197 13.17 12.60 -16.04
C ASP A 197 14.38 13.40 -15.52
N SER A 198 14.30 13.90 -14.28
CA SER A 198 15.39 14.63 -13.65
C SER A 198 16.55 13.70 -13.27
N ILE A 199 16.26 12.51 -12.76
CA ILE A 199 17.25 11.50 -12.40
C ILE A 199 17.91 10.93 -13.67
N SER A 200 17.14 10.62 -14.71
CA SER A 200 17.67 10.14 -15.99
C SER A 200 18.56 11.18 -16.65
N ALA A 201 18.19 12.47 -16.61
CA ALA A 201 19.03 13.55 -17.10
C ALA A 201 20.38 13.63 -16.36
N LEU A 202 20.39 13.43 -15.03
CA LEU A 202 21.62 13.36 -14.25
C LEU A 202 22.46 12.15 -14.65
N ILE A 203 21.87 10.96 -14.76
CA ILE A 203 22.57 9.73 -15.20
C ILE A 203 23.19 9.91 -16.59
N LEU A 204 22.48 10.57 -17.52
CA LEU A 204 22.92 10.78 -18.89
C LEU A 204 24.12 11.74 -19.03
N GLY A 205 24.39 12.59 -18.03
CA GLY A 205 25.50 13.55 -18.12
C GLY A 205 25.10 15.01 -17.96
N SER A 206 23.81 15.33 -17.85
CA SER A 206 23.35 16.74 -17.85
C SER A 206 23.91 17.53 -16.67
N PRO A 207 24.42 18.75 -16.86
CA PRO A 207 24.93 19.57 -15.77
C PRO A 207 23.87 19.76 -14.68
N ALA A 208 24.26 19.61 -13.41
CA ALA A 208 23.33 19.68 -12.28
C ALA A 208 22.61 21.03 -12.21
N GLY A 209 23.27 22.12 -12.59
CA GLY A 209 22.68 23.46 -12.68
C GLY A 209 21.46 23.53 -13.60
N LYS A 210 21.53 22.88 -14.78
CA LYS A 210 20.41 22.83 -15.74
C LYS A 210 19.23 22.03 -15.18
N VAL A 211 19.51 20.89 -14.54
CA VAL A 211 18.46 20.03 -13.95
C VAL A 211 17.75 20.76 -12.81
N MET A 212 18.50 21.40 -11.90
CA MET A 212 17.93 22.18 -10.79
C MET A 212 17.13 23.39 -11.28
N GLY A 213 17.57 24.06 -12.35
CA GLY A 213 16.83 25.15 -12.98
C GLY A 213 15.46 24.69 -13.51
N ASN A 214 15.42 23.58 -14.24
CA ASN A 214 14.16 22.99 -14.72
C ASN A 214 13.24 22.59 -13.56
N LEU A 215 13.80 22.01 -12.51
CA LEU A 215 13.04 21.57 -11.36
C LEU A 215 12.46 22.73 -10.55
N ARG A 216 13.18 23.85 -10.47
CA ARG A 216 12.67 25.09 -9.86
C ARG A 216 11.50 25.68 -10.64
N ILE A 217 11.55 25.64 -11.97
CA ILE A 217 10.42 26.07 -12.82
C ILE A 217 9.21 25.15 -12.63
N TYR A 218 9.44 23.84 -12.52
CA TYR A 218 8.37 22.90 -12.22
C TYR A 218 7.75 23.16 -10.84
N ALA A 219 8.58 23.34 -9.81
CA ALA A 219 8.13 23.61 -8.45
C ALA A 219 7.35 24.94 -8.34
N SER A 220 7.77 25.99 -9.06
CA SER A 220 7.02 27.26 -9.07
C SER A 220 5.64 27.11 -9.73
N ARG A 221 5.55 26.36 -10.84
CA ARG A 221 4.28 26.05 -11.51
C ARG A 221 3.35 25.17 -10.66
N GLN A 222 3.91 24.23 -9.91
CA GLN A 222 3.12 23.41 -9.00
C GLN A 222 2.55 24.22 -7.84
N ARG A 223 3.32 25.18 -7.32
CA ARG A 223 2.85 26.08 -6.27
C ARG A 223 1.74 27.02 -6.76
N SER A 224 1.78 27.48 -8.02
CA SER A 224 0.74 28.36 -8.57
C SER A 224 -0.56 27.66 -8.96
N ARG A 225 -0.58 26.32 -8.97
CA ARG A 225 -1.76 25.50 -9.30
C ARG A 225 -2.54 25.03 -8.07
N MET A 226 -1.98 25.26 -6.88
CA MET A 226 -2.64 25.09 -5.58
C MET A 226 -3.26 26.41 -5.17
#